data_AF-Q699Z4-F1
#
_entry.id   AF-Q699Z4-F1
#
_cell.length_a   1.000
_cell.length_b   1.000
_cell.length_c   1.000
_cell.angle_alpha   90.00
_cell.angle_beta   90.00
_cell.angle_gamma   90.00
#
_symmetry.space_group_name_H-M   'P 1'
#
loop_
_entity.id
_entity.type
_entity.pdbx_description
1 polymer ?
#
loop_
_entity_poly.entity_id
_entity_poly.type
_entity_poly.pdbx_seq_one_letter_code
_entity_poly.pdbx_strand_id
1 'polypeptide(L)'
;VIGHLKGAPASWWNHLHFQHHAKPNCFCKDPDINMHPFFFALGKILSVELGKQKKKYMPYNHQHKYFFLIGPPALLPAYFQWYIFYFVIKRKKWVDLAWMTSFYVRIFLTYVPLLGLKGSLGLLFLVRFLESNWFVWVT
;
A
#
# COMPACT_ATOMS: atom_id res chain seq x y z
N VAL A 1 -3.63 -3.17 -18.79
CA VAL A 1 -2.63 -2.07 -18.88
C VAL A 1 -1.88 -1.87 -17.55
N ILE A 2 -2.53 -1.42 -16.46
CA ILE A 2 -1.85 -1.18 -15.17
C ILE A 2 -1.09 -2.40 -14.61
N GLY A 3 -1.62 -3.62 -14.74
CA GLY A 3 -0.93 -4.85 -14.32
C GLY A 3 0.43 -5.03 -14.98
N HIS A 4 0.52 -4.83 -16.30
CA HIS A 4 1.77 -4.94 -17.04
C HIS A 4 2.72 -3.76 -16.80
N LEU A 5 2.19 -2.55 -16.59
CA LEU A 5 3.03 -1.35 -16.45
C LEU A 5 3.55 -1.14 -15.03
N LYS A 6 2.71 -1.40 -14.02
CA LYS A 6 3.01 -1.15 -12.61
C LYS A 6 3.07 -2.41 -11.75
N GLY A 7 2.71 -3.59 -12.26
CA GLY A 7 2.67 -4.81 -11.43
C GLY A 7 1.51 -4.83 -10.43
N ALA A 8 0.48 -4.00 -10.63
CA ALA A 8 -0.69 -3.89 -9.76
C ALA A 8 -2.00 -4.28 -10.47
N PRO A 9 -2.94 -4.98 -9.81
CA PRO A 9 -4.19 -5.43 -10.41
C PRO A 9 -5.12 -4.25 -10.72
N ALA A 10 -5.70 -4.21 -11.93
CA ALA A 10 -6.68 -3.17 -12.26
C ALA A 10 -7.96 -3.31 -11.41
N SER A 11 -8.39 -4.55 -11.18
CA SER A 11 -9.59 -4.81 -10.40
C SER A 11 -9.43 -4.47 -8.91
N TRP A 12 -8.22 -4.58 -8.37
CA TRP A 12 -7.91 -4.14 -7.00
C TRP A 12 -8.02 -2.62 -6.88
N TRP A 13 -7.37 -1.90 -7.79
CA TRP A 13 -7.40 -0.43 -7.79
C TRP A 13 -8.83 0.08 -7.91
N ASN A 14 -9.59 -0.41 -8.90
CA ASN A 14 -10.98 -0.01 -9.09
C ASN A 14 -11.84 -0.35 -7.87
N HIS A 15 -11.62 -1.51 -7.24
CA HIS A 15 -12.38 -1.89 -6.05
C HIS A 15 -12.18 -0.91 -4.88
N LEU A 16 -10.93 -0.60 -4.53
CA LEU A 16 -10.62 0.31 -3.42
C LEU A 16 -11.02 1.75 -3.76
N HIS A 17 -10.68 2.20 -4.97
CA HIS A 17 -10.94 3.56 -5.40
C HIS A 17 -12.43 3.88 -5.45
N PHE A 18 -13.27 2.95 -5.94
CA PHE A 18 -14.72 3.14 -5.91
C PHE A 18 -15.28 3.14 -4.49
N GLN A 19 -14.71 2.33 -3.57
CA GLN A 19 -15.12 2.36 -2.17
C GLN A 19 -14.79 3.69 -1.51
N HIS A 20 -13.58 4.21 -1.74
CA HIS A 20 -13.16 5.52 -1.26
C HIS A 20 -14.13 6.62 -1.74
N HIS A 21 -14.42 6.68 -3.04
CA HIS A 21 -15.32 7.69 -3.60
C HIS A 21 -16.79 7.53 -3.21
N ALA A 22 -17.22 6.33 -2.81
CA ALA A 22 -18.59 6.13 -2.34
C ALA A 22 -18.84 6.75 -0.96
N LYS A 23 -17.86 6.67 -0.05
CA LYS A 23 -17.96 7.18 1.34
C LYS A 23 -16.59 7.67 1.84
N PRO A 24 -16.07 8.80 1.34
CA PRO A 24 -14.77 9.31 1.74
C PRO A 24 -14.76 9.69 3.23
N ASN A 25 -13.62 9.51 3.88
CA ASN A 25 -13.37 9.85 5.29
C ASN A 25 -14.35 9.20 6.30
N CYS A 26 -15.01 8.12 5.91
CA CYS A 26 -15.91 7.36 6.79
C CYS A 26 -15.21 6.09 7.30
N PHE A 27 -14.92 6.03 8.60
CA PHE A 27 -14.23 4.88 9.20
C PHE A 27 -14.99 3.57 8.98
N CYS A 28 -14.27 2.48 8.70
CA CYS A 28 -14.80 1.18 8.30
C CYS A 28 -15.55 1.17 6.95
N LYS A 29 -15.57 2.27 6.20
CA LYS A 29 -16.17 2.37 4.85
C LYS A 29 -15.13 2.78 3.81
N ASP A 30 -14.34 3.79 4.13
CA ASP A 30 -13.22 4.25 3.32
C ASP A 30 -11.99 3.37 3.59
N PRO A 31 -11.46 2.66 2.57
CA PRO A 31 -10.28 1.81 2.75
C PRO A 31 -9.04 2.59 3.19
N ASP A 32 -8.96 3.90 2.93
CA ASP A 32 -7.76 4.70 3.17
C ASP A 32 -7.56 5.05 4.65
N ILE A 33 -8.58 4.87 5.49
CA ILE A 33 -8.54 5.19 6.93
C ILE A 33 -8.82 3.98 7.83
N ASN A 34 -8.77 2.76 7.28
CA ASN A 34 -8.99 1.50 8.03
C ASN A 34 -7.77 1.03 8.85
N MET A 35 -6.82 1.92 9.09
CA MET A 35 -5.62 1.69 9.91
C MET A 35 -5.82 2.05 11.39
N HIS A 36 -6.96 2.66 11.74
CA HIS A 36 -7.36 2.93 13.12
C HIS A 36 -7.95 1.67 13.79
N PRO A 37 -7.68 1.42 15.09
CA PRO A 37 -6.75 2.14 15.96
C PRO A 37 -5.31 1.60 15.95
N PHE A 38 -5.04 0.50 15.24
CA PHE A 38 -3.82 -0.28 15.46
C PHE A 38 -2.54 0.47 15.11
N PHE A 39 -2.47 1.11 13.95
CA PHE A 39 -1.27 1.85 13.51
C PHE A 39 -1.37 3.35 13.84
N PHE A 40 -2.56 3.92 13.67
CA PHE A 40 -2.77 5.35 13.78
C PHE A 40 -4.07 5.69 14.53
N ALA A 41 -4.00 6.69 15.38
CA ALA A 41 -5.18 7.42 15.86
C ALA A 41 -5.56 8.44 14.80
N LEU A 42 -6.77 8.31 14.23
CA LEU A 42 -7.22 9.12 13.09
C LEU A 42 -8.41 9.97 13.50
N GLY A 43 -8.42 11.24 13.08
CA GLY A 43 -9.54 12.16 13.33
C GLY A 43 -9.74 12.51 14.80
N LYS A 44 -10.53 13.56 15.05
CA LYS A 44 -10.78 14.07 16.41
C LYS A 44 -11.66 13.11 17.23
N ILE A 45 -12.76 12.63 16.65
CA ILE A 45 -13.76 11.82 17.35
C ILE A 45 -13.20 10.46 17.76
N LEU A 46 -12.63 9.70 16.81
CA LEU A 46 -12.09 8.36 17.08
C LEU A 46 -10.91 8.42 18.07
N SER A 47 -10.05 9.44 17.98
CA SER A 47 -8.95 9.62 18.93
C SER A 47 -9.43 9.88 20.37
N VAL A 48 -10.50 10.66 20.54
CA VAL A 48 -11.12 10.89 21.86
C VAL A 48 -11.75 9.62 22.40
N GLU A 49 -12.46 8.86 21.56
CA GLU A 49 -13.05 7.58 21.94
C GLU A 49 -11.96 6.59 22.41
N LEU A 50 -10.87 6.48 21.66
CA LEU A 50 -9.74 5.63 22.01
C LEU A 50 -9.11 6.03 23.36
N GLY A 51 -8.99 7.33 23.61
CA GLY A 51 -8.52 7.89 24.88
C GLY A 51 -9.44 7.53 26.06
N LYS A 52 -10.76 7.64 25.88
CA LYS A 52 -11.76 7.23 26.89
C LYS A 52 -11.68 5.74 27.21
N GLN A 53 -11.45 4.91 26.19
CA GLN A 53 -11.26 3.46 26.36
C GLN A 53 -9.91 3.08 26.98
N LYS A 54 -8.99 4.04 27.18
CA LYS A 54 -7.62 3.83 27.67
C LYS A 54 -6.84 2.77 26.86
N LYS A 55 -7.15 2.60 25.57
CA LYS A 55 -6.47 1.65 24.67
C LYS A 55 -5.24 2.30 24.05
N LYS A 56 -4.10 1.62 24.14
CA LYS A 56 -2.82 2.10 23.59
C LYS A 56 -2.11 0.97 22.82
N TYR A 57 -2.28 0.94 21.50
CA TYR A 57 -1.54 0.02 20.62
C TYR A 57 -0.18 0.62 20.24
N MET A 58 -0.15 1.93 19.95
CA MET A 58 1.05 2.68 19.59
C MET A 58 1.17 3.97 20.43
N PRO A 59 2.37 4.57 20.55
CA PRO A 59 2.55 5.86 21.21
C PRO A 59 2.03 7.01 20.33
N TYR A 60 0.72 7.22 20.30
CA TYR A 60 0.08 8.21 19.39
C TYR A 60 0.55 9.65 19.59
N ASN A 61 1.07 10.00 20.77
CA ASN A 61 1.71 11.29 21.02
C ASN A 61 2.97 11.52 20.16
N HIS A 62 3.58 10.45 19.65
CA HIS A 62 4.70 10.49 18.70
C HIS A 62 4.32 10.07 17.29
N GLN A 63 3.01 9.99 16.98
CA GLN A 63 2.52 9.59 15.65
C GLN A 63 3.12 10.41 14.52
N HIS A 64 3.21 11.72 14.69
CA HIS A 64 3.83 12.62 13.72
C HIS A 64 5.32 12.30 13.44
N LYS A 65 6.03 11.67 14.39
CA LYS A 65 7.44 11.29 14.22
C LYS A 65 7.59 9.99 13.43
N TYR A 66 6.85 8.95 13.83
CA TYR A 66 6.99 7.64 13.19
C TYR A 66 6.16 7.50 11.90
N PHE A 67 5.17 8.38 11.67
CA PHE A 67 4.38 8.36 10.43
C PHE A 67 5.30 8.44 9.20
N PHE A 68 6.16 9.45 9.12
CA PHE A 68 7.05 9.62 7.97
C PHE A 68 8.16 8.56 7.86
N LEU A 69 8.52 7.92 8.97
CA LEU A 69 9.54 6.87 9.00
C LEU A 69 9.00 5.50 8.56
N ILE A 70 7.72 5.23 8.83
CA ILE A 70 7.14 3.90 8.65
C ILE A 70 6.06 3.92 7.57
N GLY A 71 5.12 4.87 7.63
CA GLY A 71 3.94 4.93 6.77
C GLY A 71 4.30 5.02 5.28
N PRO A 72 4.77 6.18 4.78
CA PRO A 72 5.14 6.32 3.38
C PRO A 72 6.22 5.32 2.95
N PRO A 73 7.32 5.10 3.71
CA PRO A 73 8.32 4.09 3.35
C PRO A 73 7.82 2.66 3.16
N ALA A 74 6.81 2.21 3.92
CA ALA A 74 6.34 0.82 3.87
C ALA A 74 5.08 0.60 3.01
N LEU A 75 4.34 1.66 2.67
CA LEU A 75 3.02 1.55 2.05
C LEU A 75 3.04 0.76 0.74
N LEU A 76 3.77 1.21 -0.28
CA LEU A 76 3.89 0.50 -1.55
C LEU A 76 4.83 -0.71 -1.49
N PRO A 77 6.09 -0.59 -1.02
CA PRO A 77 7.07 -1.68 -1.14
C PRO A 77 6.78 -2.88 -0.23
N ALA A 78 5.98 -2.71 0.84
CA ALA A 78 5.62 -3.79 1.75
C ALA A 78 4.11 -4.06 1.78
N TYR A 79 3.31 -3.10 2.24
CA TYR A 79 1.89 -3.35 2.51
C TYR A 79 1.09 -3.65 1.23
N PHE A 80 1.10 -2.74 0.25
CA PHE A 80 0.43 -2.96 -1.03
C PHE A 80 1.09 -4.09 -1.81
N GLN A 81 2.42 -4.18 -1.79
CA GLN A 81 3.14 -5.30 -2.43
C GLN A 81 2.58 -6.65 -1.97
N TRP A 82 2.37 -6.86 -0.67
CA TRP A 82 1.73 -8.08 -0.16
C TRP A 82 0.23 -8.14 -0.49
N TYR A 83 -0.49 -7.05 -0.22
CA TYR A 83 -1.96 -7.04 -0.28
C TYR A 83 -2.51 -7.27 -1.69
N ILE A 84 -1.84 -6.75 -2.73
CA ILE A 84 -2.28 -6.96 -4.12
C ILE A 84 -2.21 -8.43 -4.52
N PHE A 85 -1.17 -9.16 -4.08
CA PHE A 85 -1.06 -10.61 -4.33
C PHE A 85 -2.11 -11.39 -3.53
N TYR A 86 -2.29 -11.04 -2.25
CA TYR A 86 -3.38 -11.59 -1.44
C TYR A 86 -4.74 -11.40 -2.13
N PHE A 87 -5.02 -10.19 -2.61
CA PHE A 87 -6.28 -9.84 -3.27
C PHE A 87 -6.54 -10.68 -4.52
N VAL A 88 -5.57 -10.76 -5.45
CA VAL A 88 -5.77 -11.49 -6.71
C VAL A 88 -5.89 -12.99 -6.51
N ILE A 89 -5.12 -13.56 -5.58
CA ILE A 89 -5.20 -14.99 -5.25
C ILE A 89 -6.53 -15.28 -4.57
N LYS A 90 -6.89 -14.52 -3.53
CA LYS A 90 -8.12 -14.74 -2.76
C LYS A 90 -9.38 -14.60 -3.62
N ARG A 91 -9.39 -13.63 -4.55
CA ARG A 91 -10.51 -13.38 -5.46
C ARG A 91 -10.39 -14.09 -6.82
N LYS A 92 -9.41 -14.96 -7.00
CA LYS A 92 -9.18 -15.75 -8.23
C LYS A 92 -9.12 -14.88 -9.50
N LYS A 93 -8.46 -13.72 -9.41
CA LYS A 93 -8.30 -12.76 -10.53
C LYS A 93 -7.11 -13.17 -11.42
N TRP A 94 -7.26 -14.28 -12.12
CA TRP A 94 -6.17 -14.90 -12.90
C TRP A 94 -5.63 -14.02 -14.03
N VAL A 95 -6.50 -13.27 -14.71
CA VAL A 95 -6.08 -12.34 -15.78
C VAL A 95 -5.22 -11.22 -15.21
N ASP A 96 -5.62 -10.62 -14.07
CA ASP A 96 -4.80 -9.62 -13.40
C ASP A 96 -3.47 -10.21 -12.93
N LEU A 97 -3.49 -11.41 -12.37
CA LEU A 97 -2.27 -12.10 -11.94
C LEU A 97 -1.31 -12.33 -13.12
N ALA A 98 -1.80 -12.76 -14.29
CA ALA A 98 -0.97 -12.91 -15.48
C ALA A 98 -0.32 -11.60 -15.91
N TRP A 99 -1.08 -10.50 -15.92
CA TRP A 99 -0.54 -9.17 -16.22
C TRP A 99 0.47 -8.69 -15.18
N MET A 100 0.22 -8.92 -13.89
CA MET A 100 1.18 -8.61 -12.83
C MET A 100 2.48 -9.41 -13.01
N THR A 101 2.39 -10.72 -13.26
CA THR A 101 3.56 -11.57 -13.51
C THR A 101 4.36 -11.07 -14.71
N SER A 102 3.69 -10.65 -15.79
CA SER A 102 4.38 -10.10 -16.96
C SER A 102 5.20 -8.84 -16.66
N PHE A 103 4.78 -8.01 -15.69
CA PHE A 103 5.58 -6.88 -15.20
C PHE A 103 6.89 -7.36 -14.57
N TYR A 104 6.83 -8.31 -13.64
CA TYR A 104 8.03 -8.84 -12.97
C TYR A 104 8.96 -9.57 -13.93
N VAL A 105 8.41 -10.36 -14.85
CA VAL A 105 9.20 -11.02 -15.91
C VAL A 105 9.94 -9.98 -16.75
N ARG A 106 9.26 -8.94 -17.22
CA ARG A 106 9.89 -7.85 -17.99
C ARG A 106 11.02 -7.19 -17.20
N ILE A 107 10.77 -6.82 -15.94
CA ILE A 107 11.76 -6.18 -15.06
C ILE A 107 12.98 -7.09 -14.88
N PHE A 108 12.78 -8.37 -14.56
CA PHE A 108 13.90 -9.29 -14.34
C PHE A 108 14.69 -9.57 -15.62
N LEU A 109 14.02 -9.80 -16.76
CA LEU A 109 14.71 -9.99 -18.03
C LEU A 109 15.53 -8.75 -18.44
N THR A 110 15.06 -7.55 -18.11
CA THR A 110 15.75 -6.30 -18.46
C THR A 110 16.94 -6.03 -17.53
N TYR A 111 16.75 -6.17 -16.22
CA TYR A 111 17.73 -5.66 -15.24
C TYR A 111 18.64 -6.74 -14.64
N VAL A 112 18.26 -8.03 -14.63
CA VAL A 112 19.11 -9.10 -14.08
C VAL A 112 20.42 -9.25 -14.85
N PRO A 113 20.45 -9.21 -16.20
CA PRO A 113 21.71 -9.25 -16.94
C PRO A 113 22.65 -8.08 -16.64
N LEU A 114 22.11 -6.93 -16.23
CA LEU A 114 22.86 -5.69 -16.00
C LEU A 114 23.31 -5.51 -14.54
N LEU A 115 22.44 -5.83 -13.59
CA LEU A 115 22.62 -5.53 -12.16
C LEU A 115 22.75 -6.79 -11.29
N GLY A 116 22.64 -7.98 -11.90
CA GLY A 116 22.43 -9.22 -11.17
C GLY A 116 21.08 -9.26 -10.44
N LEU A 117 20.80 -10.38 -9.79
CA LEU A 117 19.54 -10.57 -9.05
C LEU A 117 19.40 -9.58 -7.88
N LYS A 118 20.46 -9.45 -7.05
CA LYS A 118 20.45 -8.56 -5.88
C LYS A 118 20.28 -7.10 -6.29
N GLY A 119 21.00 -6.64 -7.32
CA GLY A 119 20.88 -5.26 -7.80
C GLY A 119 19.50 -4.98 -8.41
N SER A 120 18.92 -5.94 -9.15
CA SER A 120 17.56 -5.80 -9.70
C SER A 120 16.49 -5.70 -8.61
N LEU A 121 16.59 -6.52 -7.55
CA LEU A 121 15.70 -6.45 -6.39
C LEU A 121 15.87 -5.12 -5.64
N GLY A 122 17.11 -4.66 -5.46
CA GLY A 122 17.41 -3.36 -4.85
C GLY A 122 16.83 -2.19 -5.66
N LEU A 123 16.96 -2.23 -6.98
CA LEU A 123 16.36 -1.23 -7.88
C LEU A 123 14.82 -1.23 -7.78
N LEU A 124 14.20 -2.41 -7.82
CA LEU A 124 12.75 -2.53 -7.68
C LEU A 124 12.28 -1.95 -6.33
N PHE A 125 12.97 -2.28 -5.25
CA PHE A 125 12.67 -1.73 -3.93
C PHE A 125 12.83 -0.21 -3.90
N LEU A 126 13.93 0.33 -4.41
CA LEU A 126 14.20 1.77 -4.42
C LEU A 126 13.13 2.54 -5.20
N VAL A 127 12.77 2.07 -6.40
CA VAL A 127 11.70 2.70 -7.21
C VAL A 127 10.38 2.67 -6.45
N ARG A 128 10.03 1.55 -5.80
CA ARG A 128 8.79 1.44 -5.01
C ARG A 128 8.81 2.34 -3.78
N PHE A 129 9.96 2.46 -3.12
CA PHE A 129 10.15 3.34 -1.97
C PHE A 129 9.94 4.81 -2.36
N LEU A 130 10.56 5.26 -3.46
CA LEU A 130 10.39 6.61 -3.97
C LEU A 130 8.94 6.87 -4.41
N GLU A 131 8.34 5.94 -5.16
CA GLU A 131 6.93 6.01 -5.56
C GLU A 131 6.02 6.12 -4.34
N SER A 132 6.32 5.40 -3.26
CA SER A 132 5.52 5.39 -2.03
C SER A 132 5.50 6.73 -1.32
N ASN A 133 6.68 7.35 -1.17
CA ASN A 133 6.80 8.67 -0.54
C ASN A 133 6.11 9.74 -1.39
N TRP A 134 6.30 9.70 -2.72
CA TRP A 134 5.63 10.59 -3.64
C TRP A 134 4.11 10.42 -3.59
N PHE A 135 3.63 9.17 -3.65
CA PHE A 135 2.21 8.84 -3.64
C PHE A 135 1.51 9.45 -2.43
N VAL A 136 2.01 9.21 -1.21
CA VAL A 136 1.43 9.77 0.02
C VAL A 136 1.50 11.31 0.08
N TRP A 137 2.45 11.92 -0.63
CA TRP A 137 2.58 13.38 -0.64
C TRP A 137 1.57 14.07 -1.58
N VAL A 138 1.20 13.43 -2.69
CA VAL A 138 0.37 14.06 -3.74
C VAL A 138 -1.09 13.63 -3.76
N THR A 139 -1.43 12.55 -3.05
CA THR A 139 -2.81 12.07 -2.87
C THR A 139 -3.36 12.46 -1.52
#